data_AF-A0A2K9C7L3-F1
#
_entry.id   AF-A0A2K9C7L3-F1
#
_cell.length_a   1.000
_cell.length_b   1.000
_cell.length_c   1.000
_cell.angle_alpha   90.00
_cell.angle_beta   90.00
_cell.angle_gamma   90.00
#
_symmetry.space_group_name_H-M   'P 1'
#
loop_
_entity.id
_entity.type
_entity.pdbx_description
1 polymer ?
#
loop_
_entity_poly.entity_id
_entity_poly.type
_entity_poly.pdbx_seq_one_letter_code
_entity_poly.pdbx_strand_id
1 'polypeptide(L)'
;MNFSLIAIAVLSLVFANSAHAATDKKRVKIEARWYTQAYVKQHLAQNDPRRLASAYPATVSYIFAADASGVPSAGENLLKKDVKSVKSDFVRWPSSRDSRPLKTQLDDMCVRLIAGRLRGLGQGVRQRSQKTTPKNIVVAEIYAGELTAAPLSLERTTGPDAIRVIPPKGEGRMLCNIYKTTRGGDIMYDVSVVLVAKAAYPRSR
;
A
#
# COMPACT_ATOMS: atom_id res chain seq x y z
N MET A 1 -26.68 -23.33 3.78
CA MET A 1 -25.64 -22.80 4.69
C MET A 1 -24.71 -23.94 5.03
N ASN A 2 -23.44 -23.86 4.64
CA ASN A 2 -22.34 -24.50 5.34
C ASN A 2 -21.04 -23.77 5.02
N PHE A 3 -20.37 -23.40 6.10
CA PHE A 3 -19.11 -22.71 6.20
C PHE A 3 -18.00 -23.52 5.57
N SER A 4 -17.25 -22.94 4.62
CA SER A 4 -15.86 -23.33 4.30
C SER A 4 -15.26 -22.39 3.24
N LEU A 5 -14.96 -21.16 3.64
CA LEU A 5 -13.92 -20.37 2.97
C LEU A 5 -13.08 -19.73 4.07
N ILE A 6 -12.32 -20.57 4.78
CA ILE A 6 -11.16 -20.09 5.51
C ILE A 6 -10.13 -19.73 4.44
N ALA A 7 -10.14 -18.49 3.97
CA ALA A 7 -8.99 -17.92 3.29
C ALA A 7 -7.93 -17.66 4.38
N ILE A 8 -7.06 -18.64 4.56
CA ILE A 8 -5.96 -18.63 5.54
C ILE A 8 -5.04 -17.46 5.19
N ALA A 9 -5.12 -16.38 5.97
CA ALA A 9 -4.12 -15.34 6.02
C ALA A 9 -2.93 -15.83 6.86
N VAL A 10 -2.09 -16.71 6.32
CA VAL A 10 -0.82 -17.08 6.98
C VAL A 10 0.25 -17.42 5.94
N LEU A 11 1.19 -16.49 5.76
CA LEU A 11 2.59 -16.84 6.00
C LEU A 11 3.31 -15.60 6.48
N SER A 12 3.54 -15.56 7.80
CA SER A 12 4.43 -14.62 8.48
C SER A 12 5.84 -14.84 7.95
N LEU A 13 6.14 -14.25 6.80
CA LEU A 13 7.49 -14.21 6.28
C LEU A 13 8.24 -13.15 7.08
N VAL A 14 8.87 -13.62 8.15
CA VAL A 14 9.99 -12.97 8.83
C VAL A 14 11.13 -12.86 7.82
N PHE A 15 11.03 -11.95 6.86
CA PHE A 15 12.15 -11.57 6.04
C PHE A 15 12.84 -10.40 6.73
N ALA A 16 13.99 -10.72 7.33
CA ALA A 16 15.10 -9.82 7.64
C ALA A 16 14.71 -8.34 7.79
N ASN A 17 14.51 -7.94 9.05
CA ASN A 17 14.43 -6.57 9.49
C ASN A 17 15.64 -5.77 8.98
N SER A 18 15.46 -5.03 7.88
CA SER A 18 16.50 -4.15 7.33
C SER A 18 16.12 -2.66 7.40
N ALA A 19 15.00 -2.31 8.03
CA ALA A 19 14.79 -0.93 8.45
C ALA A 19 15.56 -0.70 9.76
N HIS A 20 16.82 -0.28 9.65
CA HIS A 20 17.58 0.15 10.82
C HIS A 20 16.96 1.43 11.39
N ALA A 21 16.95 1.56 12.72
CA ALA A 21 16.50 2.74 13.43
C ALA A 21 17.48 3.91 13.19
N ALA A 22 17.41 4.55 12.03
CA ALA A 22 18.37 5.59 11.65
C ALA A 22 17.97 6.99 12.14
N THR A 23 16.69 7.27 12.43
CA THR A 23 16.20 8.66 12.66
C THR A 23 15.30 8.86 13.87
N ASP A 24 14.55 7.84 14.31
CA ASP A 24 13.92 7.79 15.64
C ASP A 24 14.37 6.49 16.32
N LYS A 25 15.29 6.58 17.29
CA LYS A 25 15.85 5.40 17.99
C LYS A 25 14.79 4.57 18.72
N LYS A 26 13.55 5.10 18.87
CA LYS A 26 12.44 4.43 19.55
C LYS A 26 11.43 3.81 18.61
N ARG A 27 11.56 4.03 17.29
CA ARG A 27 10.66 3.51 16.27
C ARG A 27 11.30 2.32 15.55
N VAL A 28 10.62 1.18 15.60
CA VAL A 28 11.08 -0.07 15.00
C VAL A 28 9.97 -0.67 14.14
N LYS A 29 10.32 -1.16 12.95
CA LYS A 29 9.41 -1.99 12.16
C LYS A 29 9.24 -3.32 12.91
N ILE A 30 8.00 -3.68 13.21
CA ILE A 30 7.69 -4.88 14.00
C ILE A 30 6.95 -5.95 13.20
N GLU A 31 6.24 -5.55 12.14
CA GLU A 31 5.43 -6.47 11.35
C GLU A 31 5.27 -5.94 9.92
N ALA A 32 5.10 -6.86 8.98
CA ALA A 32 4.70 -6.54 7.61
C ALA A 32 3.57 -7.49 7.19
N ARG A 33 2.44 -6.92 6.78
CA ARG A 33 1.24 -7.68 6.40
C ARG A 33 1.00 -7.55 4.91
N TRP A 34 0.84 -8.70 4.25
CA TRP A 34 0.50 -8.77 2.84
C TRP A 34 -1.00 -8.89 2.65
N TYR A 35 -1.53 -8.15 1.68
CA TYR A 35 -2.94 -8.11 1.35
C TYR A 35 -3.19 -8.50 -0.10
N THR A 36 -4.22 -9.30 -0.31
CA THR A 36 -4.74 -9.59 -1.65
C THR A 36 -5.71 -8.48 -2.08
N GLN A 37 -5.84 -8.29 -3.39
CA GLN A 37 -6.83 -7.35 -3.92
C GLN A 37 -8.26 -7.75 -3.57
N ALA A 38 -8.54 -9.07 -3.56
CA ALA A 38 -9.85 -9.61 -3.20
C ALA A 38 -10.24 -9.23 -1.76
N TYR A 39 -9.34 -9.43 -0.79
CA TYR A 39 -9.59 -9.09 0.61
C TYR A 39 -9.86 -7.59 0.79
N VAL A 40 -9.02 -6.74 0.21
CA VAL A 40 -9.18 -5.27 0.30
C VAL A 40 -10.52 -4.84 -0.28
N LYS A 41 -10.92 -5.39 -1.44
CA LYS A 41 -12.22 -5.09 -2.04
C LYS A 41 -13.37 -5.54 -1.15
N GLN A 42 -13.33 -6.77 -0.65
CA GLN A 42 -14.37 -7.34 0.21
C GLN A 42 -14.52 -6.54 1.50
N HIS A 43 -13.41 -6.26 2.19
CA HIS A 43 -13.41 -5.49 3.44
C HIS A 43 -13.97 -4.08 3.24
N LEU A 44 -13.57 -3.38 2.18
CA LEU A 44 -14.10 -2.04 1.90
C LEU A 44 -15.57 -2.08 1.46
N ALA A 45 -15.99 -3.10 0.71
CA ALA A 45 -17.41 -3.25 0.34
C ALA A 45 -18.32 -3.38 1.58
N GLN A 46 -17.82 -4.03 2.63
CA GLN A 46 -18.56 -4.20 3.88
C GLN A 46 -18.48 -2.97 4.80
N ASN A 47 -17.31 -2.32 4.87
CA ASN A 47 -17.03 -1.32 5.92
C ASN A 47 -16.94 0.13 5.42
N ASP A 48 -16.55 0.38 4.16
CA ASP A 48 -16.41 1.72 3.57
C ASP A 48 -16.59 1.70 2.03
N PRO A 49 -17.83 1.55 1.53
CA PRO A 49 -18.11 1.44 0.09
C PRO A 49 -17.69 2.68 -0.72
N ARG A 50 -17.73 3.87 -0.09
CA ARG A 50 -17.29 5.12 -0.73
C ARG A 50 -15.79 5.10 -1.02
N ARG A 51 -15.00 4.58 -0.08
CA ARG A 51 -13.55 4.39 -0.27
C ARG A 51 -13.26 3.28 -1.28
N LEU A 52 -14.06 2.21 -1.31
CA LEU A 52 -13.96 1.20 -2.37
C LEU A 52 -14.08 1.85 -3.76
N ALA A 53 -15.17 2.60 -4.00
CA ALA A 53 -15.42 3.25 -5.28
C ALA A 53 -14.32 4.27 -5.66
N SER A 54 -13.76 4.96 -4.65
CA SER A 54 -12.66 5.90 -4.86
C SER A 54 -11.31 5.21 -5.16
N ALA A 55 -11.05 4.04 -4.58
CA ALA A 55 -9.81 3.29 -4.76
C ALA A 55 -9.82 2.47 -6.05
N TYR A 56 -10.97 1.90 -6.41
CA TYR A 56 -11.18 1.10 -7.63
C TYR A 56 -12.25 1.73 -8.52
N PRO A 57 -12.03 2.94 -9.04
CA PRO A 57 -12.97 3.54 -9.98
C PRO A 57 -12.99 2.73 -11.29
N ALA A 58 -14.14 2.67 -11.97
CA ALA A 58 -14.28 1.96 -13.25
C ALA A 58 -13.30 2.43 -14.34
N THR A 59 -12.76 3.64 -14.20
CA THR A 59 -11.83 4.27 -15.13
C THR A 59 -10.36 3.91 -14.91
N VAL A 60 -10.03 3.14 -13.86
CA VAL A 60 -8.65 2.76 -13.54
C VAL A 60 -8.57 1.26 -13.30
N SER A 61 -7.69 0.59 -14.03
CA SER A 61 -7.33 -0.80 -13.78
C SER A 61 -5.91 -0.87 -13.20
N TYR A 62 -5.69 -1.76 -12.24
CA TYR A 62 -4.38 -1.94 -11.58
C TYR A 62 -3.83 -3.32 -11.92
N ILE A 63 -2.59 -3.36 -12.41
CA ILE A 63 -1.85 -4.60 -12.68
C ILE A 63 -0.59 -4.60 -11.80
N PHE A 64 -0.50 -5.59 -10.92
CA PHE A 64 0.66 -5.75 -10.04
C PHE A 64 1.81 -6.42 -10.78
N ALA A 65 3.04 -6.13 -10.35
CA ALA A 65 4.25 -6.53 -11.09
C ALA A 65 4.37 -8.05 -11.33
N ALA A 66 3.88 -8.90 -10.42
CA ALA A 66 3.89 -10.35 -10.62
C ALA A 66 2.83 -10.86 -11.61
N ASP A 67 1.84 -10.04 -11.96
CA ASP A 67 0.81 -10.34 -12.95
C ASP A 67 1.05 -9.57 -14.26
N ALA A 68 2.12 -8.77 -14.33
CA ALA A 68 2.42 -7.94 -15.48
C ALA A 68 3.10 -8.76 -16.59
N SER A 69 2.33 -9.56 -17.32
CA SER A 69 2.78 -10.09 -18.61
C SER A 69 2.51 -9.03 -19.70
N GLY A 70 3.57 -8.51 -20.33
CA GLY A 70 3.43 -7.53 -21.42
C GLY A 70 3.44 -6.08 -20.94
N VAL A 71 4.61 -5.62 -20.46
CA VAL A 71 4.87 -4.19 -20.27
C VAL A 71 4.67 -3.49 -21.61
N PRO A 72 3.90 -2.40 -21.70
CA PRO A 72 3.75 -1.66 -22.94
C PRO A 72 5.13 -1.21 -23.44
N SER A 73 5.29 -1.12 -24.76
CA SER A 73 6.52 -0.58 -25.34
C SER A 73 6.77 0.83 -24.79
N ALA A 74 8.04 1.26 -24.71
CA ALA A 74 8.39 2.57 -24.14
C ALA A 74 7.63 3.76 -24.78
N GLY A 75 7.21 3.63 -26.05
CA GLY A 75 6.40 4.63 -26.76
C GLY A 75 4.93 4.70 -26.33
N GLU A 76 4.40 3.64 -25.73
CA GLU A 76 3.01 3.53 -25.24
C GLU A 76 2.88 3.86 -23.76
N ASN A 77 4.00 3.88 -23.02
CA ASN A 77 4.01 4.31 -21.62
C ASN A 77 3.72 5.82 -21.51
N LEU A 78 2.72 6.14 -20.69
CA LEU A 78 2.34 7.51 -20.37
C LEU A 78 3.30 8.16 -19.37
N LEU A 79 4.12 7.38 -18.65
CA LEU A 79 4.98 7.84 -17.57
C LEU A 79 6.43 8.07 -18.05
N LYS A 80 7.01 9.22 -17.70
CA LYS A 80 8.46 9.50 -17.88
C LYS A 80 9.32 8.98 -16.73
N LYS A 81 8.71 8.83 -15.55
CA LYS A 81 9.34 8.40 -14.30
C LYS A 81 8.30 7.65 -13.47
N ASP A 82 8.76 6.76 -12.60
CA ASP A 82 7.93 6.03 -11.66
C ASP A 82 7.02 6.96 -10.83
N VAL A 83 5.77 6.54 -10.65
CA VAL A 83 4.81 7.20 -9.77
C VAL A 83 4.79 6.45 -8.44
N LYS A 84 5.17 7.14 -7.37
CA LYS A 84 5.19 6.59 -6.01
C LYS A 84 4.03 7.18 -5.20
N SER A 85 3.35 6.35 -4.43
CA SER A 85 2.33 6.78 -3.46
C SER A 85 2.67 6.22 -2.09
N VAL A 86 2.93 7.11 -1.12
CA VAL A 86 3.31 6.79 0.28
C VAL A 86 2.35 7.47 1.23
N LYS A 87 1.83 6.77 2.23
CA LYS A 87 1.02 7.37 3.31
C LYS A 87 1.18 6.56 4.57
N SER A 88 1.11 7.28 5.68
CA SER A 88 1.12 6.74 7.01
C SER A 88 -0.10 7.13 7.83
N ASP A 89 -0.37 6.37 8.88
CA ASP A 89 -1.39 6.69 9.87
C ASP A 89 -1.05 5.99 11.21
N PHE A 90 -1.62 6.46 12.32
CA PHE A 90 -1.20 6.05 13.67
C PHE A 90 -2.36 5.53 14.54
N VAL A 91 -2.14 4.41 15.23
CA VAL A 91 -2.92 3.96 16.39
C VAL A 91 -2.14 4.26 17.66
N ARG A 92 -2.75 4.94 18.63
CA ARG A 92 -2.22 4.98 20.01
C ARG A 92 -2.83 3.83 20.80
N TRP A 93 -1.99 3.08 21.51
CA TRP A 93 -2.39 1.99 22.38
C TRP A 93 -2.09 2.32 23.86
N PRO A 94 -3.09 2.18 24.76
CA PRO A 94 -4.48 1.82 24.50
C PRO A 94 -5.21 2.94 23.72
N SER A 95 -6.07 2.54 22.78
CA SER A 95 -6.90 3.49 22.05
C SER A 95 -7.91 4.07 23.03
N SER A 96 -7.83 5.37 23.31
CA SER A 96 -8.69 6.01 24.31
C SER A 96 -10.18 6.02 23.93
N ARG A 97 -10.55 5.55 22.73
CA ARG A 97 -11.93 5.61 22.20
C ARG A 97 -12.41 4.38 21.42
N ASP A 98 -11.54 3.41 21.12
CA ASP A 98 -11.90 2.26 20.30
C ASP A 98 -11.79 0.96 21.11
N SER A 99 -12.93 0.33 21.38
CA SER A 99 -13.04 -0.93 22.12
C SER A 99 -12.64 -2.16 21.29
N ARG A 100 -12.40 -2.00 19.98
CA ARG A 100 -11.98 -3.12 19.12
C ARG A 100 -10.57 -3.58 19.49
N PRO A 101 -10.24 -4.88 19.31
CA PRO A 101 -8.87 -5.36 19.50
C PRO A 101 -7.86 -4.61 18.62
N LEU A 102 -6.65 -4.37 19.15
CA LEU A 102 -5.56 -3.69 18.41
C LEU A 102 -5.33 -4.29 17.02
N LYS A 103 -5.36 -5.63 16.91
CA LYS A 103 -5.17 -6.36 15.64
C LYS A 103 -6.19 -5.90 14.59
N THR A 104 -7.45 -5.74 14.97
CA THR A 104 -8.56 -5.31 14.11
C THR A 104 -8.41 -3.84 13.72
N GLN A 105 -8.00 -2.98 14.65
CA GLN A 105 -7.74 -1.56 14.34
C GLN A 105 -6.60 -1.39 13.33
N LEU A 106 -5.50 -2.13 13.52
CA LEU A 106 -4.37 -2.13 12.59
C LEU A 106 -4.74 -2.67 11.21
N ASP A 107 -5.57 -3.73 11.16
CA ASP A 107 -6.03 -4.30 9.90
C ASP A 107 -6.90 -3.31 9.10
N ASP A 108 -7.89 -2.69 9.76
CA ASP A 108 -8.74 -1.68 9.15
C ASP A 108 -7.93 -0.48 8.64
N MET A 109 -6.91 -0.04 9.40
CA MET A 109 -5.99 1.01 8.96
C MET A 109 -5.16 0.59 7.75
N CYS A 110 -4.59 -0.62 7.74
CA CYS A 110 -3.87 -1.14 6.59
C CYS A 110 -4.75 -1.11 5.33
N VAL A 111 -5.98 -1.63 5.41
CA VAL A 111 -6.92 -1.65 4.28
C VAL A 111 -7.26 -0.24 3.80
N ARG A 112 -7.56 0.69 4.72
CA ARG A 112 -7.87 2.09 4.39
C ARG A 112 -6.70 2.84 3.75
N LEU A 113 -5.49 2.57 4.21
CA LEU A 113 -4.26 3.16 3.66
C LEU A 113 -3.95 2.61 2.28
N ILE A 114 -4.05 1.29 2.09
CA ILE A 114 -3.94 0.64 0.77
C ILE A 114 -4.90 1.29 -0.22
N ALA A 115 -6.17 1.40 0.14
CA ALA A 115 -7.18 2.04 -0.70
C ALA A 115 -6.81 3.49 -1.04
N GLY A 116 -6.33 4.23 -0.04
CA GLY A 116 -5.83 5.60 -0.22
C GLY A 116 -4.61 5.71 -1.12
N ARG A 117 -3.74 4.68 -1.17
CA ARG A 117 -2.56 4.64 -2.04
C ARG A 117 -2.90 4.23 -3.47
N LEU A 118 -3.83 3.30 -3.66
CA LEU A 118 -4.35 2.98 -4.99
C LEU A 118 -4.98 4.21 -5.64
N ARG A 119 -5.88 4.90 -4.92
CA ARG A 119 -6.44 6.18 -5.38
C ARG A 119 -5.35 7.20 -5.70
N GLY A 120 -4.37 7.34 -4.80
CA GLY A 120 -3.23 8.26 -4.97
C GLY A 120 -2.36 7.93 -6.18
N LEU A 121 -2.15 6.65 -6.49
CA LEU A 121 -1.47 6.21 -7.71
C LEU A 121 -2.26 6.62 -8.95
N GLY A 122 -3.56 6.32 -9.00
CA GLY A 122 -4.40 6.69 -10.14
C GLY A 122 -4.40 8.21 -10.40
N GLN A 123 -4.47 9.02 -9.34
CA GLN A 123 -4.35 10.47 -9.43
C GLN A 123 -2.95 10.93 -9.86
N GLY A 124 -1.90 10.35 -9.27
CA GLY A 124 -0.52 10.68 -9.59
C GLY A 124 -0.13 10.36 -11.02
N VAL A 125 -0.63 9.24 -11.56
CA VAL A 125 -0.50 8.90 -12.99
C VAL A 125 -1.13 9.98 -13.85
N ARG A 126 -2.40 10.35 -13.59
CA ARG A 126 -3.09 11.42 -14.36
C ARG A 126 -2.34 12.75 -14.34
N GLN A 127 -1.74 13.12 -13.21
CA GLN A 127 -0.99 14.37 -13.06
C GLN A 127 0.40 14.35 -13.73
N ARG A 128 1.03 13.16 -13.81
CA ARG A 128 2.42 13.00 -14.27
C ARG A 128 2.53 12.39 -15.67
N SER A 129 1.40 12.10 -16.30
CA SER A 129 1.33 11.64 -17.69
C SER A 129 1.91 12.69 -18.64
N GLN A 130 2.68 12.19 -19.60
CA GLN A 130 3.28 12.95 -20.71
C GLN A 130 2.28 13.43 -21.76
N LYS A 131 1.24 12.62 -21.96
CA LYS A 131 0.25 12.75 -23.02
C LYS A 131 -1.11 13.04 -22.39
N THR A 132 -2.06 13.52 -23.19
CA THR A 132 -3.46 13.61 -22.80
C THR A 132 -3.89 12.29 -22.18
N THR A 133 -4.20 12.29 -20.88
CA THR A 133 -4.50 11.04 -20.19
C THR A 133 -5.89 10.58 -20.59
N PRO A 134 -6.04 9.36 -21.14
CA PRO A 134 -7.35 8.86 -21.54
C PRO A 134 -8.28 8.73 -20.32
N LYS A 135 -9.59 8.68 -20.59
CA LYS A 135 -10.59 8.45 -19.55
C LYS A 135 -10.29 7.15 -18.80
N ASN A 136 -10.02 6.07 -19.53
CA ASN A 136 -9.71 4.76 -18.98
C ASN A 136 -8.21 4.49 -19.05
N ILE A 137 -7.59 4.22 -17.90
CA ILE A 137 -6.16 3.94 -17.79
C ILE A 137 -5.92 2.58 -17.13
N VAL A 138 -4.81 1.97 -17.52
CA VAL A 138 -4.19 0.86 -16.80
C VAL A 138 -2.96 1.41 -16.10
N VAL A 139 -2.88 1.22 -14.79
CA VAL A 139 -1.68 1.46 -13.98
C VAL A 139 -1.04 0.10 -13.77
N ALA A 140 0.18 -0.08 -14.27
CA ALA A 140 0.81 -1.38 -14.38
C ALA A 140 2.19 -1.42 -13.72
N GLU A 141 2.70 -2.64 -13.59
CA GLU A 141 3.95 -2.93 -12.90
C GLU A 141 3.96 -2.32 -11.50
N ILE A 142 2.87 -2.52 -10.77
CA ILE A 142 2.75 -1.98 -9.41
C ILE A 142 3.55 -2.87 -8.46
N TYR A 143 4.55 -2.28 -7.84
CA TYR A 143 5.33 -2.89 -6.77
C TYR A 143 4.90 -2.35 -5.41
N ALA A 144 4.95 -3.22 -4.41
CA ALA A 144 4.90 -2.81 -3.03
C ALA A 144 6.28 -2.28 -2.60
N GLY A 145 6.31 -1.43 -1.59
CA GLY A 145 7.55 -0.95 -1.01
C GLY A 145 7.51 -0.92 0.50
N GLU A 146 8.70 -0.72 1.06
CA GLU A 146 8.90 -0.32 2.44
C GLU A 146 9.84 0.87 2.49
N LEU A 147 9.82 1.57 3.62
CA LEU A 147 10.78 2.65 3.84
C LEU A 147 12.12 2.06 4.28
N THR A 148 13.21 2.59 3.73
CA THR A 148 14.60 2.13 4.03
C THR A 148 15.01 2.45 5.46
N ALA A 149 14.37 3.45 6.08
CA ALA A 149 14.48 3.76 7.50
C ALA A 149 13.08 3.90 8.12
N ALA A 150 13.02 3.96 9.45
CA ALA A 150 11.81 4.35 10.20
C ALA A 150 11.90 5.84 10.60
N PRO A 151 11.62 6.78 9.68
CA PRO A 151 11.79 8.21 9.92
C PRO A 151 10.76 8.74 10.94
N LEU A 152 11.12 9.85 11.59
CA LEU A 152 10.26 10.62 12.52
C LEU A 152 8.92 11.01 11.87
N SER A 153 8.91 11.20 10.56
CA SER A 153 7.71 11.41 9.74
C SER A 153 7.86 10.67 8.42
N LEU A 154 6.93 9.75 8.16
CA LEU A 154 6.88 8.94 6.94
C LEU A 154 6.38 9.74 5.72
N GLU A 155 5.76 10.91 5.94
CA GLU A 155 5.30 11.82 4.89
C GLU A 155 6.41 12.76 4.41
N ARG A 156 7.42 13.04 5.26
CA ARG A 156 8.55 13.93 4.96
C ARG A 156 9.76 13.23 4.32
N THR A 157 9.71 11.91 4.18
CA THR A 157 10.76 11.08 3.57
C THR A 157 10.48 10.88 2.08
N THR A 158 10.56 11.96 1.31
CA THR A 158 10.42 11.89 -0.15
C THR A 158 11.80 11.94 -0.80
N GLY A 159 12.29 10.79 -1.25
CA GLY A 159 13.52 10.65 -2.00
C GLY A 159 13.62 9.28 -2.68
N PRO A 160 14.37 9.13 -3.79
CA PRO A 160 14.53 7.85 -4.48
C PRO A 160 15.09 6.75 -3.58
N ASP A 161 15.98 7.10 -2.64
CA ASP A 161 16.69 6.17 -1.74
C ASP A 161 15.95 5.89 -0.42
N ALA A 162 14.79 6.53 -0.21
CA ALA A 162 13.98 6.35 1.00
C ALA A 162 13.07 5.12 0.95
N ILE A 163 12.92 4.50 -0.23
CA ILE A 163 11.96 3.41 -0.47
C ILE A 163 12.69 2.21 -1.05
N ARG A 164 12.65 1.08 -0.34
CA ARG A 164 13.04 -0.21 -0.88
C ARG A 164 11.83 -0.85 -1.55
N VAL A 165 11.93 -1.07 -2.85
CA VAL A 165 10.91 -1.81 -3.59
C VAL A 165 10.99 -3.29 -3.20
N ILE A 166 9.85 -3.88 -2.87
CA ILE A 166 9.76 -5.30 -2.51
C ILE A 166 9.04 -6.02 -3.65
N PRO A 167 9.68 -7.03 -4.27
CA PRO A 167 9.02 -7.82 -5.29
C PRO A 167 7.83 -8.56 -4.68
N PRO A 168 6.67 -8.59 -5.35
CA PRO A 168 5.51 -9.36 -4.87
C PRO A 168 5.86 -10.85 -4.75
N LYS A 169 5.47 -11.47 -3.63
CA LYS A 169 5.64 -12.91 -3.36
C LYS A 169 4.27 -13.52 -3.02
N GLY A 170 3.87 -14.58 -3.73
CA GLY A 170 2.55 -15.20 -3.55
C GLY A 170 1.38 -14.30 -3.96
N GLU A 171 0.16 -14.64 -3.54
CA GLU A 171 -1.08 -13.91 -3.91
C GLU A 171 -1.18 -12.51 -3.28
N GLY A 172 -0.41 -12.25 -2.22
CA GLY A 172 -0.30 -10.94 -1.61
C GLY A 172 0.45 -9.97 -2.52
N ARG A 173 -0.22 -8.89 -2.96
CA ARG A 173 0.37 -7.90 -3.87
C ARG A 173 0.62 -6.54 -3.22
N MET A 174 0.00 -6.29 -2.06
CA MET A 174 0.04 -5.01 -1.36
C MET A 174 0.61 -5.20 0.04
N LEU A 175 1.63 -4.42 0.38
CA LEU A 175 2.31 -4.51 1.66
C LEU A 175 1.91 -3.37 2.59
N CYS A 176 1.55 -3.74 3.81
CA CYS A 176 1.37 -2.84 4.92
C CYS A 176 2.50 -3.03 5.94
N ASN A 177 3.28 -1.99 6.20
CA ASN A 177 4.39 -2.01 7.14
C ASN A 177 3.92 -1.42 8.48
N ILE A 178 4.15 -2.12 9.59
CA ILE A 178 3.74 -1.69 10.92
C ILE A 178 4.98 -1.41 11.76
N TYR A 179 5.01 -0.23 12.34
CA TYR A 179 6.08 0.27 13.19
C TYR A 179 5.53 0.48 14.60
N LYS A 180 6.35 0.17 15.61
CA LYS A 180 6.05 0.45 17.00
C LYS A 180 6.97 1.57 17.49
N THR A 181 6.40 2.56 18.15
CA THR A 181 7.12 3.61 18.87
C THR A 181 6.73 3.56 20.34
N THR A 182 7.72 3.58 21.25
CA THR A 182 7.47 3.66 22.69
C THR A 182 7.93 5.02 23.21
N ARG A 183 7.03 5.83 23.77
CA ARG A 183 7.36 7.18 24.26
C ARG A 183 6.63 7.47 25.58
N GLY A 184 7.38 7.65 26.66
CA GLY A 184 6.82 8.07 27.96
C GLY A 184 5.83 7.07 28.58
N GLY A 185 6.00 5.76 28.31
CA GLY A 185 5.07 4.71 28.77
C GLY A 185 3.99 4.35 27.75
N ASP A 186 3.66 5.27 26.82
CA ASP A 186 2.69 5.00 25.75
C ASP A 186 3.30 4.19 24.62
N ILE A 187 2.49 3.28 24.05
CA ILE A 187 2.81 2.54 22.84
C ILE A 187 2.01 3.12 21.68
N MET A 188 2.69 3.49 20.61
CA MET A 188 2.07 3.92 19.36
C MET A 188 2.44 2.96 18.24
N TYR A 189 1.46 2.61 17.43
CA TYR A 189 1.64 1.84 16.21
C TYR A 189 1.44 2.78 15.01
N ASP A 190 2.43 2.85 14.14
CA ASP A 190 2.39 3.61 12.89
C ASP A 190 2.34 2.61 11.73
N VAL A 191 1.52 2.89 10.74
CA VAL A 191 1.29 2.02 9.60
C VAL A 191 1.69 2.76 8.34
N SER A 192 2.51 2.13 7.49
CA SER A 192 2.92 2.69 6.20
C SER A 192 2.57 1.77 5.04
N VAL A 193 1.99 2.34 3.99
CA VAL A 193 1.77 1.65 2.72
C VAL A 193 2.48 2.43 1.61
N VAL A 194 3.28 1.70 0.83
CA VAL A 194 4.01 2.24 -0.32
C VAL A 194 3.65 1.43 -1.55
N LEU A 195 3.17 2.11 -2.59
CA LEU A 195 2.94 1.53 -3.91
C LEU A 195 3.71 2.35 -4.95
N VAL A 196 4.38 1.65 -5.87
CA VAL A 196 5.17 2.25 -6.95
C VAL A 196 4.69 1.68 -8.28
N ALA A 197 4.22 2.53 -9.17
CA ALA A 197 3.87 2.16 -10.54
C ALA A 197 5.00 2.59 -11.49
N LYS A 198 5.46 1.66 -12.34
CA LYS A 198 6.49 1.92 -13.35
C LYS A 198 5.90 2.24 -14.73
N ALA A 199 4.69 1.77 -15.00
CA ALA A 199 4.03 1.99 -16.27
C ALA A 199 2.58 2.45 -16.10
N ALA A 200 2.11 3.24 -17.06
CA ALA A 200 0.69 3.47 -17.27
C ALA A 200 0.39 3.59 -18.76
N TYR A 201 -0.77 3.10 -19.18
CA TYR A 201 -1.15 3.10 -20.59
C TYR A 201 -2.68 3.17 -20.75
N PRO A 202 -3.18 3.61 -21.92
CA PRO A 202 -4.61 3.55 -22.23
C PRO A 202 -5.12 2.12 -22.13
N ARG A 203 -6.31 1.91 -21.56
CA ARG A 203 -6.97 0.61 -21.68
C ARG A 203 -7.44 0.45 -23.13
N SER A 204 -6.91 -0.53 -23.87
CA SER A 204 -7.41 -0.88 -25.20
C SER A 204 -8.90 -1.24 -25.11
N ARG A 205 -9.67 -0.81 -26.10
CA ARG A 205 -11.09 -1.14 -26.19
C ARG A 205 -11.29 -2.63 -26.43
#